data_AF-K1PZR6-F1
#
_entry.id   AF-K1PZR6-F1
#
_cell.length_a   1.000
_cell.length_b   1.000
_cell.length_c   1.000
_cell.angle_alpha   90.00
_cell.angle_beta   90.00
_cell.angle_gamma   90.00
#
_symmetry.space_group_name_H-M   'P 1'
#
loop_
_entity.id
_entity.type
_entity.pdbx_description
1 polymer ?
#
loop_
_entity_poly.entity_id
_entity_poly.type
_entity_poly.pdbx_seq_one_letter_code
_entity_poly.pdbx_strand_id
1 'polypeptide(L)'
;MKNLYVSFLDPHLHESLDEVTVKDMLEGDNMYTCSKCQKKVRAEKRACFKKLPRILCFNTMRYTFNMVTMMKEKVNTHFSFPLCLDMSQYMEKNLMGPDKLRDDDEDDKFLVQSEEDDIYEYELIGVTVHTGTADGGHYYSFIRDKLHKSESGQDKW
;
A
#
# COMPACT_ATOMS: atom_id res chain seq x y z
N MET A 1 -3.30 16.46 -2.56
CA MET A 1 -2.50 15.22 -2.58
C MET A 1 -3.28 14.15 -1.83
N LYS A 2 -3.66 13.05 -2.49
CA LYS A 2 -4.22 11.89 -1.78
C LYS A 2 -3.02 11.03 -1.38
N ASN A 3 -2.60 11.12 -0.12
CA ASN A 3 -1.61 10.22 0.44
C ASN A 3 -2.32 8.89 0.72
N LEU A 4 -1.86 7.82 0.08
CA LEU A 4 -2.30 6.48 0.40
C LEU A 4 -1.54 6.05 1.66
N TYR A 5 -2.25 5.84 2.76
CA TYR A 5 -1.69 5.34 4.00
C TYR A 5 -1.97 3.84 4.07
N VAL A 6 -0.94 3.04 3.87
CA VAL A 6 -1.01 1.60 4.09
C VAL A 6 -0.20 1.26 5.33
N SER A 7 -0.79 0.48 6.21
CA SER A 7 -0.26 0.11 7.52
C SER A 7 0.33 -1.28 7.39
N PHE A 8 1.61 -1.44 7.68
CA PHE A 8 2.31 -2.70 7.45
C PHE A 8 2.78 -3.30 8.78
N LEU A 9 2.45 -4.58 9.00
CA LEU A 9 2.82 -5.35 10.18
C LEU A 9 3.88 -6.42 9.86
N ASP A 10 4.05 -6.80 8.59
CA ASP A 10 5.00 -7.83 8.16
C ASP A 10 6.44 -7.32 8.06
N PRO A 11 7.44 -8.20 8.10
CA PRO A 11 8.85 -7.80 8.01
C PRO A 11 9.28 -7.32 6.62
N HIS A 12 8.42 -7.42 5.60
CA HIS A 12 8.76 -7.11 4.21
C HIS A 12 7.63 -6.33 3.52
N LEU A 13 7.99 -5.26 2.79
CA LEU A 13 7.01 -4.41 2.10
C LEU A 13 6.08 -5.18 1.13
N HIS A 14 6.63 -6.14 0.38
CA HIS A 14 5.82 -6.94 -0.55
C HIS A 14 4.78 -7.79 0.18
N GLU A 15 5.15 -8.44 1.28
CA GLU A 15 4.22 -9.27 2.07
C GLU A 15 3.05 -8.43 2.57
N SER A 16 3.31 -7.20 3.03
CA SER A 16 2.23 -6.35 3.49
C SER A 16 1.37 -5.76 2.36
N LEU A 17 1.93 -5.57 1.17
CA LEU A 17 1.14 -5.24 -0.02
C LEU A 17 0.28 -6.43 -0.48
N ASP A 18 0.82 -7.64 -0.38
CA ASP A 18 0.08 -8.87 -0.64
C ASP A 18 -1.11 -8.97 0.33
N GLU A 19 -0.87 -8.83 1.65
CA GLU A 19 -1.92 -8.87 2.69
C GLU A 19 -3.05 -7.87 2.41
N VAL A 20 -2.72 -6.65 1.99
CA VAL A 20 -3.69 -5.61 1.64
C VAL A 20 -4.60 -6.03 0.48
N THR A 21 -4.10 -6.85 -0.44
CA THR A 21 -4.84 -7.29 -1.64
C THR A 21 -5.41 -8.71 -1.54
N VAL A 22 -5.22 -9.38 -0.40
CA VAL A 22 -5.86 -10.66 -0.08
C VAL A 22 -7.39 -10.50 -0.11
N LYS A 23 -8.07 -11.57 -0.53
CA LYS A 23 -9.53 -11.65 -0.46
C LYS A 23 -9.95 -12.03 0.95
N ASP A 24 -10.88 -11.27 1.48
CA ASP A 24 -11.58 -11.58 2.73
C ASP A 24 -12.98 -12.14 2.40
N MET A 25 -13.35 -13.24 3.06
CA MET A 25 -14.66 -13.87 2.89
C MET A 25 -15.60 -13.38 3.99
N LEU A 26 -16.59 -12.58 3.60
CA LEU A 26 -17.62 -12.07 4.49
C LEU A 26 -18.67 -13.15 4.75
N GLU A 27 -18.55 -13.85 5.86
CA GLU A 27 -19.43 -14.95 6.27
C GLU A 27 -19.81 -14.89 7.77
N GLY A 28 -20.77 -15.73 8.18
CA GLY A 28 -21.31 -15.75 9.54
C GLY A 28 -21.93 -14.40 9.95
N ASP A 29 -21.52 -13.89 11.11
CA ASP A 29 -22.03 -12.61 11.62
C ASP A 29 -21.58 -11.39 10.78
N ASN A 30 -20.44 -11.51 10.08
CA ASN A 30 -19.81 -10.48 9.25
C ASN A 30 -20.27 -10.48 7.77
N MET A 31 -21.35 -11.21 7.45
CA MET A 31 -21.91 -11.24 6.10
C MET A 31 -22.28 -9.85 5.57
N TYR A 32 -22.10 -9.65 4.26
CA TYR A 32 -22.42 -8.41 3.57
C TYR A 32 -23.94 -8.19 3.49
N THR A 33 -24.42 -7.01 3.87
CA THR A 33 -25.83 -6.63 3.71
C THR A 33 -26.04 -6.06 2.31
N CYS A 34 -26.65 -6.85 1.42
CA CYS A 34 -26.93 -6.40 0.06
C CYS A 34 -28.11 -5.43 0.02
N SER A 35 -27.89 -4.21 -0.51
CA SER A 35 -28.91 -3.17 -0.63
C SER A 35 -30.04 -3.50 -1.62
N LYS A 36 -29.77 -4.34 -2.64
CA LYS A 36 -30.79 -4.77 -3.60
C LYS A 36 -31.68 -5.88 -3.03
N CYS A 37 -31.07 -6.85 -2.33
CA CYS A 37 -31.77 -8.01 -1.78
C CYS A 37 -32.32 -7.80 -0.36
N GLN A 38 -31.88 -6.73 0.32
CA GLN A 38 -32.22 -6.40 1.72
C GLN A 38 -31.97 -7.56 2.70
N LYS A 39 -30.89 -8.32 2.47
CA LYS A 39 -30.51 -9.47 3.31
C LYS A 39 -28.99 -9.64 3.39
N LYS A 40 -28.53 -10.31 4.47
CA LYS A 40 -27.14 -10.74 4.62
C LYS A 40 -26.81 -11.85 3.62
N VAL A 41 -25.75 -11.66 2.85
CA VAL A 41 -25.26 -12.61 1.86
C VAL A 41 -23.75 -12.84 2.05
N ARG A 42 -23.30 -14.03 1.69
CA ARG A 42 -21.86 -14.32 1.63
C ARG A 42 -21.27 -13.53 0.48
N ALA A 43 -20.13 -12.88 0.71
CA ALA A 43 -19.46 -12.06 -0.29
C ALA A 43 -17.93 -12.15 -0.15
N GLU A 44 -17.22 -12.02 -1.26
CA GLU A 44 -15.78 -11.78 -1.25
C GLU A 44 -15.52 -10.28 -1.27
N LYS A 45 -14.71 -9.79 -0.34
CA LYS A 45 -14.21 -8.42 -0.29
C LYS A 45 -12.71 -8.43 -0.61
N ARG A 46 -12.26 -7.49 -1.42
CA ARG A 46 -10.84 -7.29 -1.74
C ARG A 46 -10.57 -5.79 -1.86
N ALA A 47 -9.44 -5.32 -1.34
CA ALA A 47 -8.94 -3.99 -1.64
C ALA A 47 -7.96 -4.03 -2.83
N CYS A 48 -7.95 -2.99 -3.65
CA CYS A 48 -7.07 -2.90 -4.82
C CYS A 48 -6.73 -1.46 -5.23
N PHE A 49 -5.64 -1.37 -5.99
CA PHE A 49 -5.11 -0.24 -6.75
C PHE A 49 -5.97 0.28 -7.92
N LYS A 50 -6.84 1.30 -7.81
CA LYS A 50 -7.46 1.89 -9.02
C LYS A 50 -6.54 2.90 -9.72
N LYS A 51 -5.91 3.80 -8.98
CA LYS A 51 -4.95 4.81 -9.48
C LYS A 51 -3.84 5.03 -8.48
N LEU A 52 -2.59 5.14 -8.94
CA LEU A 52 -1.43 5.40 -8.09
C LEU A 52 -0.94 6.85 -8.23
N PRO A 53 -0.52 7.49 -7.13
CA PRO A 53 0.05 8.83 -7.16
C PRO A 53 1.50 8.81 -7.67
N ARG A 54 1.97 9.92 -8.26
CA ARG A 54 3.39 10.05 -8.69
C ARG A 54 4.40 9.81 -7.56
N ILE A 55 4.03 10.14 -6.32
CA ILE A 55 4.84 9.89 -5.13
C ILE A 55 4.03 8.98 -4.22
N LEU A 56 4.58 7.79 -3.94
CA LEU A 56 4.00 6.81 -3.05
C LEU A 56 4.75 6.84 -1.72
N CYS A 57 4.00 7.01 -0.63
CA CYS A 57 4.56 7.08 0.72
C CYS A 57 4.05 5.89 1.53
N PHE A 58 4.96 5.17 2.17
CA PHE A 58 4.64 4.03 3.02
C PHE A 58 5.00 4.34 4.47
N ASN A 59 4.05 4.09 5.37
CA ASN A 59 4.25 4.30 6.80
C ASN A 59 4.29 2.96 7.52
N THR A 60 5.45 2.58 8.05
CA THR A 60 5.57 1.44 8.97
C THR A 60 4.93 1.86 10.30
N MET A 61 3.74 1.36 10.63
CA MET A 61 3.00 1.72 11.85
C MET A 61 3.67 1.15 13.12
N ARG A 62 4.86 1.66 13.43
CA ARG A 62 5.75 1.13 14.47
C ARG A 62 5.37 1.52 15.90
N TYR A 63 4.23 2.17 16.12
CA TYR A 63 3.81 2.60 17.45
C TYR A 63 2.56 1.82 17.82
N THR A 64 2.69 0.96 18.82
CA THR A 64 1.60 0.13 19.32
C THR A 64 1.32 0.48 20.77
N PHE A 65 0.10 0.16 21.22
CA PHE A 65 -0.26 0.29 22.63
C PHE A 65 -0.30 -1.10 23.24
N ASN A 66 0.56 -1.33 24.24
CA ASN A 66 0.59 -2.59 24.95
C ASN A 66 -0.48 -2.57 26.04
N MET A 67 -1.51 -3.39 25.86
CA MET A 67 -2.65 -3.47 26.79
C MET A 67 -2.30 -4.08 28.15
N VAL A 68 -1.17 -4.79 28.27
CA VAL A 68 -0.73 -5.38 29.54
C VAL A 68 0.02 -4.35 30.38
N THR A 69 0.98 -3.65 29.78
CA THR A 69 1.77 -2.62 30.46
C THR A 69 1.04 -1.27 30.52
N MET A 70 -0.02 -1.09 29.74
CA MET A 70 -0.74 0.17 29.55
C MET A 70 0.16 1.31 29.03
N MET A 71 1.18 0.96 28.25
CA MET A 71 2.17 1.90 27.72
C MET A 71 2.23 1.86 26.20
N LYS A 72 2.63 2.99 25.59
CA LYS A 72 2.98 3.04 24.17
C LYS A 72 4.36 2.44 23.98
N GLU A 73 4.49 1.59 22.97
CA GLU A 73 5.73 0.92 22.65
C GLU A 73 6.09 1.16 21.19
N LYS A 74 7.40 1.26 20.92
CA LYS A 74 7.92 1.37 19.57
C LYS A 74 8.41 0.00 19.11
N VAL A 75 7.82 -0.51 18.04
CA VAL A 75 8.21 -1.73 17.36
C VAL A 75 9.47 -1.48 16.55
N ASN A 76 10.60 -2.00 17.05
CA ASN A 76 11.92 -1.89 16.43
C ASN A 76 12.31 -3.15 15.63
N THR A 77 11.36 -4.03 15.33
CA THR A 77 11.62 -5.20 14.48
C THR A 77 12.09 -4.78 13.10
N HIS A 78 12.91 -5.63 12.49
CA HIS A 78 13.42 -5.41 11.15
C HIS A 78 12.26 -5.31 10.15
N PHE A 79 12.37 -4.35 9.21
CA PHE A 79 11.48 -4.22 8.07
C PHE A 79 12.34 -3.95 6.84
N SER A 80 12.21 -4.74 5.79
CA SER A 80 12.88 -4.47 4.52
C SER A 80 11.93 -3.93 3.47
N PHE A 81 12.50 -3.12 2.59
CA PHE A 81 11.84 -2.52 1.44
C PHE A 81 12.83 -2.51 0.28
N PRO A 82 12.36 -2.64 -0.97
CA PRO A 82 13.23 -2.64 -2.12
C PRO A 82 13.60 -1.21 -2.55
N LEU A 83 14.67 -1.08 -3.34
CA LEU A 83 15.01 0.18 -4.01
C LEU A 83 14.10 0.46 -5.21
N CYS A 84 13.61 -0.59 -5.87
CA CYS A 84 12.64 -0.52 -6.97
C CYS A 84 11.43 -1.38 -6.62
N LEU A 85 10.23 -0.84 -6.81
CA LEU A 85 8.97 -1.47 -6.47
C LEU A 85 8.05 -1.46 -7.69
N ASP A 86 7.60 -2.63 -8.13
CA ASP A 86 6.54 -2.75 -9.13
C ASP A 86 5.19 -2.91 -8.41
N MET A 87 4.27 -1.98 -8.69
CA MET A 87 2.92 -1.98 -8.14
C MET A 87 1.89 -2.64 -9.06
N SER A 88 2.28 -3.09 -10.26
CA SER A 88 1.38 -3.60 -11.30
C SER A 88 0.46 -4.70 -10.78
N GLN A 89 0.98 -5.66 -10.03
CA GLN A 89 0.24 -6.80 -9.51
C GLN A 89 -0.87 -6.45 -8.49
N TYR A 90 -0.81 -5.24 -7.92
CA TYR A 90 -1.78 -4.78 -6.92
C TYR A 90 -2.91 -3.91 -7.53
N MET A 91 -2.88 -3.68 -8.85
CA MET A 91 -3.87 -2.86 -9.54
C MET A 91 -5.17 -3.61 -9.79
N GLU A 92 -6.30 -2.89 -9.70
CA GLU A 92 -7.66 -3.40 -9.89
C GLU A 92 -7.78 -4.20 -11.19
N LYS A 93 -7.26 -3.67 -12.29
CA LYS A 93 -7.27 -4.30 -13.62
C LYS A 93 -6.54 -5.64 -13.68
N ASN A 94 -5.52 -5.83 -12.84
CA ASN A 94 -4.70 -7.05 -12.81
C ASN A 94 -5.21 -8.04 -11.76
N LEU A 95 -5.90 -7.55 -10.72
CA LEU A 95 -6.50 -8.36 -9.65
C LEU A 95 -7.91 -8.87 -9.99
N MET A 96 -8.65 -8.14 -10.84
CA MET A 96 -9.97 -8.53 -11.32
C MET A 96 -9.84 -9.20 -12.70
N GLY A 97 -10.39 -10.41 -12.84
CA GLY A 97 -10.41 -11.10 -14.13
C GLY A 97 -11.22 -10.32 -15.20
N PRO A 98 -10.99 -10.58 -16.49
CA PRO A 98 -11.57 -9.83 -17.61
C PRO A 98 -13.11 -9.81 -17.62
N ASP A 99 -13.75 -10.78 -16.97
CA ASP A 99 -15.22 -10.91 -16.90
C ASP A 99 -15.88 -9.96 -15.88
N LYS A 100 -15.13 -9.35 -14.95
CA LYS A 100 -15.71 -8.55 -13.83
C LYS A 100 -15.64 -7.03 -14.02
N LEU A 101 -14.95 -6.54 -15.04
CA LEU A 101 -14.80 -5.10 -15.31
C LEU A 101 -16.00 -4.47 -16.05
N ARG A 102 -17.09 -5.22 -16.27
CA ARG A 102 -18.16 -4.85 -17.20
C ARG A 102 -19.41 -4.22 -16.57
N ASP A 103 -19.50 -4.13 -15.24
CA ASP A 103 -20.80 -3.90 -14.58
C ASP A 103 -20.99 -2.55 -13.87
N ASP A 104 -20.02 -1.64 -13.83
CA ASP A 104 -20.23 -0.30 -13.23
C ASP A 104 -19.88 0.85 -14.20
N ASP A 105 -20.91 1.67 -14.46
CA ASP A 105 -20.94 3.01 -15.06
C ASP A 105 -20.55 3.20 -16.55
N GLU A 106 -21.58 3.40 -17.39
CA GLU A 106 -21.45 3.89 -18.78
C GLU A 106 -20.74 5.26 -18.90
N ASP A 107 -20.62 6.02 -17.81
CA ASP A 107 -19.94 7.33 -17.79
C ASP A 107 -18.40 7.25 -17.70
N ASP A 108 -17.80 6.09 -17.35
CA ASP A 108 -16.33 5.91 -17.30
C ASP A 108 -15.77 5.29 -18.61
N LYS A 109 -16.61 5.11 -19.65
CA LYS A 109 -16.19 4.65 -20.99
C LYS A 109 -15.23 5.61 -21.71
N PHE A 110 -15.11 6.85 -21.24
CA PHE A 110 -14.15 7.82 -21.77
C PHE A 110 -12.69 7.56 -21.34
N LEU A 111 -12.45 6.64 -20.39
CA LEU A 111 -11.11 6.24 -19.94
C LEU A 111 -10.65 4.90 -20.52
N VAL A 112 -11.28 4.39 -21.58
CA VAL A 112 -10.62 3.46 -22.51
C VAL A 112 -9.61 4.26 -23.34
N GLN A 113 -8.63 4.86 -22.67
CA GLN A 113 -7.52 5.57 -23.29
C GLN A 113 -6.25 4.78 -22.98
N SER A 114 -5.77 4.11 -24.04
CA SER A 114 -4.42 3.57 -24.24
C SER A 114 -3.88 2.63 -23.15
N GLU A 115 -3.78 1.35 -23.49
CA GLU A 115 -3.01 0.32 -22.78
C GLU A 115 -1.49 0.62 -22.68
N GLU A 116 -1.02 1.80 -23.09
CA GLU A 116 0.37 2.02 -23.46
C GLU A 116 1.26 2.75 -22.44
N ASP A 117 0.78 3.38 -21.35
CA ASP A 117 1.69 4.15 -20.48
C ASP A 117 1.34 4.18 -18.98
N ASP A 118 0.72 3.11 -18.45
CA ASP A 118 0.59 2.97 -17.00
C ASP A 118 1.92 2.51 -16.38
N ILE A 119 2.77 3.46 -16.01
CA ILE A 119 4.04 3.20 -15.32
C ILE A 119 3.74 2.91 -13.83
N TYR A 120 3.91 1.65 -13.44
CA TYR A 120 3.72 1.19 -12.04
C TYR A 120 5.02 0.92 -11.29
N GLU A 121 6.16 1.21 -11.93
CA GLU A 121 7.47 1.11 -11.30
C GLU A 121 7.79 2.37 -10.50
N TYR A 122 8.17 2.16 -9.24
CA TYR A 122 8.60 3.20 -8.32
C TYR A 122 10.03 2.96 -7.90
N GLU A 123 10.83 4.03 -7.90
CA GLU A 123 12.14 4.03 -7.28
C GLU A 123 12.05 4.67 -5.90
N LEU A 124 12.74 4.08 -4.92
CA LEU A 124 12.90 4.68 -3.60
C LEU A 124 13.70 5.98 -3.73
N ILE A 125 13.14 7.07 -3.22
CA ILE A 125 13.77 8.40 -3.26
C ILE A 125 14.11 8.94 -1.89
N GLY A 126 13.57 8.36 -0.82
CA GLY A 126 13.86 8.82 0.52
C GLY A 126 13.29 7.91 1.60
N VAL A 127 13.92 7.96 2.77
CA VAL A 127 13.55 7.20 3.96
C VAL A 127 13.59 8.13 5.15
N THR A 128 12.46 8.30 5.83
CA THR A 128 12.40 9.04 7.10
C THR A 128 12.58 8.06 8.25
N VAL A 129 13.58 8.32 9.08
CA VAL A 129 13.99 7.46 10.19
C VAL A 129 13.69 8.16 11.51
N HIS A 130 13.12 7.41 12.45
CA HIS A 130 12.96 7.83 13.83
C HIS A 130 13.92 7.04 14.74
N THR A 131 14.74 7.74 15.52
CA THR A 131 15.58 7.17 16.58
C THR A 131 15.08 7.64 17.94
N GLY A 132 14.76 6.71 18.83
CA GLY A 132 14.15 7.01 20.13
C GLY A 132 13.07 6.00 20.51
N THR A 133 12.32 6.33 21.56
CA THR A 133 11.25 5.53 22.15
C THR A 133 9.89 5.88 21.55
N ALA A 134 8.79 5.34 22.10
CA ALA A 134 7.45 5.73 21.67
C ALA A 134 7.08 7.16 22.07
N ASP A 135 7.65 7.67 23.17
CA ASP A 135 7.28 8.96 23.76
C ASP A 135 8.19 10.11 23.35
N GLY A 136 9.34 9.82 22.72
CA GLY A 136 10.27 10.85 22.27
C GLY A 136 11.43 10.31 21.45
N GLY A 137 12.11 11.20 20.74
CA GLY A 137 13.25 10.86 19.90
C GLY A 137 13.59 11.95 18.89
N HIS A 138 14.26 11.53 17.83
CA HIS A 138 14.76 12.39 16.77
C HIS A 138 14.40 11.81 15.39
N TYR A 139 14.01 12.68 14.47
CA TYR A 139 13.70 12.33 13.08
C TYR A 139 14.77 12.90 12.15
N TYR A 140 15.22 12.08 11.22
CA TYR A 140 16.08 12.48 10.11
C TYR A 140 15.68 11.71 8.85
N SER A 141 16.10 12.19 7.68
CA SER A 141 15.76 11.56 6.40
C SER A 141 17.00 11.34 5.55
N PHE A 142 17.09 10.16 4.95
CA PHE A 142 17.98 9.90 3.81
C PHE A 142 17.22 10.23 2.54
N ILE A 143 17.84 10.97 1.61
CA ILE A 143 17.17 11.41 0.39
C ILE A 143 18.12 11.16 -0.77
N ARG A 144 17.68 10.36 -1.74
CA ARG A 144 18.51 10.00 -2.89
C ARG A 144 18.82 11.22 -3.74
N ASP A 145 20.10 11.48 -3.95
CA ASP A 145 20.59 12.54 -4.84
C ASP A 145 20.39 12.11 -6.29
N LYS A 146 19.37 12.67 -6.95
CA LYS A 146 19.07 12.41 -8.37
C LYS A 146 19.91 13.28 -9.33
N LEU A 147 20.63 14.29 -8.82
CA LEU A 147 21.32 15.28 -9.65
C LEU A 147 22.79 14.89 -9.89
N HIS A 148 23.42 14.23 -8.92
CA HIS A 148 24.78 13.72 -9.06
C HIS A 148 24.79 12.20 -9.15
N LYS A 149 24.64 11.66 -10.36
CA LYS A 149 25.01 10.27 -10.63
C LYS A 149 26.53 10.15 -10.42
N SER A 150 26.93 9.34 -9.44
CA SER A 150 28.33 8.98 -9.24
C SER A 150 28.90 8.40 -10.55
N GLU A 151 30.14 8.73 -10.90
CA GLU A 151 30.87 8.10 -12.02
C GLU A 151 30.97 6.57 -11.85
N SER A 152 30.79 6.05 -10.63
CA SER A 152 30.74 4.61 -10.31
C SER A 152 29.38 3.94 -10.51
N GLY A 153 28.32 4.68 -10.89
CA GLY A 153 26.96 4.16 -11.05
C GLY A 153 26.27 3.78 -9.73
N GLN A 154 26.83 4.13 -8.58
CA GLN A 154 26.25 3.88 -7.27
C GLN A 154 25.33 5.03 -6.82
N ASP A 155 24.18 4.66 -6.25
CA ASP A 155 23.23 5.62 -5.68
C ASP A 155 23.85 6.34 -4.47
N LYS A 156 23.68 7.67 -4.42
CA LYS A 156 24.08 8.53 -3.31
C LYS A 156 22.84 8.97 -2.54
N TRP A 157 22.89 8.86 -1.21
CA TRP A 157 21.76 9.04 -0.28
C TRP A 157 22.03 10.09 0.80
#